data_AF-A0A2T1CAM1-F1
#
_entry.id   AF-A0A2T1CAM1-F1
#
_cell.length_a   1.000
_cell.length_b   1.000
_cell.length_c   1.000
_cell.angle_alpha   90.00
_cell.angle_beta   90.00
_cell.angle_gamma   90.00
#
_symmetry.space_group_name_H-M   'P 1'
#
loop_
_entity.id
_entity.type
_entity.pdbx_description
1 polymer ?
#
loop_
_entity_poly.entity_id
_entity_poly.type
_entity_poly.pdbx_seq_one_letter_code
_entity_poly.pdbx_strand_id
1 'polypeptide(L)'
;MKKHLIFTNGRSGSNYLVNLLNTHPEVVNYGEVLGSWTLPYQIYKKITFGGEPGVEYLRYIYNNQSFFWGAQIYSAWSHLKRRENINFKFPHQIKSIGVKDFSINFLKQNIESFIWKTDDLAVINLYRENSLQRFVSYLMLKKTNVVKVDSSNTSTSKRGKTYFDTKEFMKGLEIVDRETEEQLAIAAKIPSHRVFNVSYENLFSAENNQKCQEYILEFLGVKPLNLTSNHKKILPVNLADIIENYDEILPELQASKYEKYVARISS
;
A
#
# COMPACT_ATOMS: atom_id res chain seq x y z
N MET A 1 -20.32 -11.23 -6.24
CA MET A 1 -19.42 -10.11 -5.88
C MET A 1 -17.99 -10.60 -6.05
N LYS A 2 -17.16 -9.91 -6.83
CA LYS A 2 -15.75 -10.27 -7.03
C LYS A 2 -14.92 -9.90 -5.80
N LYS A 3 -13.99 -10.76 -5.41
CA LYS A 3 -13.05 -10.48 -4.31
C LYS A 3 -11.76 -9.95 -4.92
N HIS A 4 -11.17 -8.93 -4.31
CA HIS A 4 -9.87 -8.44 -4.75
C HIS A 4 -8.86 -8.19 -3.62
N LEU A 5 -7.59 -8.37 -3.92
CA LEU A 5 -6.48 -8.07 -3.02
C LEU A 5 -5.56 -7.05 -3.71
N ILE A 6 -5.33 -5.89 -3.08
CA ILE A 6 -4.17 -5.06 -3.42
C ILE A 6 -2.98 -5.62 -2.64
N PHE A 7 -2.15 -6.37 -3.35
CA PHE A 7 -0.92 -6.97 -2.83
C PHE A 7 0.23 -6.01 -3.10
N THR A 8 0.87 -5.50 -2.05
CA THR A 8 1.84 -4.40 -2.17
C THR A 8 2.90 -4.47 -1.09
N ASN A 9 3.93 -3.66 -1.21
CA ASN A 9 4.78 -3.28 -0.09
C ASN A 9 4.50 -1.87 0.42
N GLY A 10 5.07 -1.53 1.57
CA GLY A 10 5.03 -0.18 2.13
C GLY A 10 5.66 0.84 1.16
N ARG A 11 5.04 2.03 1.07
CA ARG A 11 5.51 3.18 0.27
C ARG A 11 5.48 2.98 -1.26
N SER A 12 4.64 2.07 -1.75
CA SER A 12 4.40 1.84 -3.19
C SER A 12 3.12 2.50 -3.72
N GLY A 13 2.50 3.43 -2.95
CA GLY A 13 1.30 4.17 -3.40
C GLY A 13 -0.04 3.47 -3.16
N SER A 14 -0.07 2.36 -2.42
CA SER A 14 -1.29 1.59 -2.16
C SER A 14 -2.42 2.37 -1.49
N ASN A 15 -2.13 3.34 -0.62
CA ASN A 15 -3.17 4.19 -0.01
C ASN A 15 -3.88 5.08 -1.04
N TYR A 16 -3.17 5.57 -2.06
CA TYR A 16 -3.81 6.32 -3.15
C TYR A 16 -4.78 5.41 -3.91
N LEU A 17 -4.35 4.19 -4.25
CA LEU A 17 -5.19 3.25 -5.00
C LEU A 17 -6.41 2.82 -4.18
N VAL A 18 -6.26 2.55 -2.88
CA VAL A 18 -7.39 2.28 -1.97
C VAL A 18 -8.39 3.43 -1.98
N ASN A 19 -7.91 4.67 -1.80
CA ASN A 19 -8.79 5.84 -1.75
C ASN A 19 -9.47 6.09 -3.08
N LEU A 20 -8.74 5.91 -4.19
CA LEU A 20 -9.28 5.98 -5.54
C LEU A 20 -10.39 4.95 -5.76
N LEU A 21 -10.14 3.67 -5.48
CA LEU A 21 -11.16 2.62 -5.62
C LEU A 21 -12.38 2.87 -4.72
N ASN A 22 -12.16 3.41 -3.52
CA ASN A 22 -13.25 3.74 -2.61
C ASN A 22 -14.09 4.95 -3.05
N THR A 23 -13.69 5.75 -4.05
CA THR A 23 -14.62 6.73 -4.66
C THR A 23 -15.62 6.07 -5.61
N HIS A 24 -15.32 4.89 -6.15
CA HIS A 24 -16.21 4.17 -7.06
C HIS A 24 -17.42 3.57 -6.32
N PRO A 25 -18.67 3.79 -6.77
CA PRO A 25 -19.87 3.36 -6.04
C PRO A 25 -20.01 1.82 -5.96
N GLU A 26 -19.49 1.09 -6.94
CA GLU A 26 -19.58 -0.38 -7.00
C GLU A 26 -18.38 -1.11 -6.33
N VAL A 27 -17.43 -0.39 -5.72
CA VAL A 27 -16.21 -0.98 -5.13
C VAL A 27 -16.11 -0.61 -3.65
N VAL A 28 -15.80 -1.59 -2.81
CA VAL A 28 -15.34 -1.35 -1.44
C VAL A 28 -13.96 -1.96 -1.29
N ASN A 29 -13.02 -1.21 -0.74
CA ASN A 29 -11.70 -1.71 -0.43
C ASN A 29 -11.30 -1.34 1.00
N TYR A 30 -11.02 -2.34 1.82
CA TYR A 30 -10.53 -2.17 3.16
C TYR A 30 -9.02 -1.89 3.15
N GLY A 31 -8.55 -1.18 4.18
CA GLY A 31 -7.13 -0.87 4.34
C GLY A 31 -6.32 -2.09 4.77
N GLU A 32 -5.18 -1.85 5.43
CA GLU A 32 -4.36 -2.89 6.05
C GLU A 32 -5.18 -3.58 7.15
N VAL A 33 -5.49 -4.88 6.99
CA VAL A 33 -6.36 -5.64 7.91
C VAL A 33 -5.58 -6.72 8.66
N LEU A 34 -4.48 -7.24 8.11
CA LEU A 34 -3.66 -8.29 8.71
C LEU A 34 -2.58 -7.74 9.65
N GLY A 35 -2.43 -6.42 9.72
CA GLY A 35 -1.47 -5.79 10.61
C GLY A 35 -1.79 -6.11 12.07
N SER A 36 -0.78 -6.50 12.85
CA SER A 36 -0.94 -6.77 14.29
C SER A 36 -1.42 -5.56 15.08
N TRP A 37 -1.27 -4.35 14.53
CA TRP A 37 -1.76 -3.09 15.09
C TRP A 37 -3.26 -2.86 14.85
N THR A 38 -3.92 -3.69 14.06
CA THR A 38 -5.33 -3.48 13.71
C THR A 38 -6.24 -4.11 14.77
N LEU A 39 -7.04 -3.27 15.44
CA LEU A 39 -7.93 -3.72 16.51
C LEU A 39 -8.91 -4.82 16.06
N PRO A 40 -9.57 -4.74 14.88
CA PRO A 40 -10.46 -5.79 14.41
C PRO A 40 -9.80 -7.16 14.30
N TYR A 41 -8.58 -7.23 13.78
CA TYR A 41 -7.82 -8.49 13.68
C TYR A 41 -7.42 -9.03 15.04
N GLN A 42 -6.98 -8.16 15.97
CA GLN A 42 -6.66 -8.56 17.33
C GLN A 42 -7.87 -9.14 18.06
N ILE A 43 -9.04 -8.54 17.89
CA ILE A 43 -10.30 -9.04 18.48
C ILE A 43 -10.64 -10.39 17.85
N TYR A 44 -10.60 -10.50 16.52
CA TYR A 44 -10.89 -11.75 15.81
C TYR A 44 -10.02 -12.90 16.31
N LYS A 45 -8.70 -12.68 16.39
CA LYS A 45 -7.72 -13.67 16.87
C LYS A 45 -7.99 -14.16 18.30
N LYS A 46 -8.61 -13.35 19.16
CA LYS A 46 -8.97 -13.73 20.54
C LYS A 46 -10.24 -14.58 20.61
N ILE A 47 -11.13 -14.47 19.62
CA ILE A 47 -12.44 -15.13 19.61
C ILE A 47 -12.37 -16.45 18.81
N THR A 48 -11.48 -16.55 17.83
CA THR A 48 -11.26 -17.79 17.06
C THR A 48 -10.34 -18.76 17.79
N PHE A 49 -10.77 -20.03 17.91
CA PHE A 49 -9.98 -21.13 18.45
C PHE A 49 -9.59 -22.10 17.32
N GLY A 50 -8.29 -22.25 17.05
CA GLY A 50 -7.75 -23.13 16.00
C GLY A 50 -7.62 -22.47 14.62
N GLY A 51 -7.07 -23.19 13.64
CA GLY A 51 -6.95 -22.74 12.24
C GLY A 51 -5.79 -21.78 11.92
N GLU A 52 -5.82 -21.22 10.71
CA GLU A 52 -4.93 -20.13 10.25
C GLU A 52 -5.68 -18.78 10.41
N PRO A 53 -5.49 -18.03 11.52
CA PRO A 53 -6.37 -16.92 11.87
C PRO A 53 -6.40 -15.81 10.81
N GLY A 54 -5.28 -15.61 10.09
CA GLY A 54 -5.22 -14.65 8.99
C GLY A 54 -6.10 -15.04 7.80
N VAL A 55 -6.09 -16.32 7.40
CA VAL A 55 -6.93 -16.82 6.29
C VAL A 55 -8.41 -16.76 6.66
N GLU A 56 -8.76 -17.21 7.86
CA GLU A 56 -10.14 -17.17 8.33
C GLU A 56 -10.65 -15.73 8.45
N TYR A 57 -9.79 -14.81 8.91
CA TYR A 57 -10.12 -13.40 8.99
C TYR A 57 -10.35 -12.76 7.61
N LEU A 58 -9.50 -13.07 6.61
CA LEU A 58 -9.74 -12.62 5.24
C LEU A 58 -11.05 -13.17 4.70
N ARG A 59 -11.34 -14.46 4.92
CA ARG A 59 -12.64 -15.06 4.52
C ARG A 59 -13.81 -14.40 5.24
N TYR A 60 -13.66 -14.05 6.51
CA TYR A 60 -14.67 -13.33 7.27
C TYR A 60 -14.93 -11.94 6.66
N ILE A 61 -13.88 -11.17 6.37
CA ILE A 61 -14.00 -9.85 5.73
C ILE A 61 -14.72 -9.94 4.37
N TYR A 62 -14.36 -10.93 3.54
CA TYR A 62 -14.92 -11.05 2.20
C TYR A 62 -16.37 -11.53 2.16
N ASN A 63 -16.80 -12.35 3.12
CA ASN A 63 -18.08 -13.06 3.03
C ASN A 63 -19.12 -12.62 4.08
N ASN A 64 -18.72 -11.92 5.14
CA ASN A 64 -19.63 -11.59 6.24
C ASN A 64 -20.31 -10.23 6.07
N GLN A 65 -21.65 -10.24 5.96
CA GLN A 65 -22.43 -9.01 5.81
C GLN A 65 -22.40 -8.11 7.06
N SER A 66 -22.33 -8.69 8.26
CA SER A 66 -22.23 -7.90 9.49
C SER A 66 -20.93 -7.13 9.56
N PHE A 67 -19.82 -7.72 9.10
CA PHE A 67 -18.55 -7.00 8.94
C PHE A 67 -18.69 -5.84 7.95
N PHE A 68 -19.32 -6.09 6.80
CA PHE A 68 -19.58 -5.06 5.80
C PHE A 68 -20.32 -3.86 6.42
N TRP A 69 -21.46 -4.11 7.08
CA TRP A 69 -22.26 -3.05 7.70
C TRP A 69 -21.51 -2.32 8.81
N GLY A 70 -20.81 -3.05 9.68
CA GLY A 70 -19.97 -2.46 10.72
C GLY A 70 -18.90 -1.52 10.13
N ALA A 71 -18.26 -1.93 9.03
CA ALA A 71 -17.27 -1.11 8.34
C ALA A 71 -17.90 0.13 7.67
N GLN A 72 -19.09 0.02 7.07
CA GLN A 72 -19.80 1.17 6.49
C GLN A 72 -20.22 2.19 7.55
N ILE A 73 -20.73 1.73 8.70
CA ILE A 73 -21.10 2.59 9.83
C ILE A 73 -19.85 3.29 10.38
N TYR A 74 -18.76 2.55 10.60
CA TYR A 74 -17.49 3.11 11.06
C TYR A 74 -16.95 4.17 10.09
N SER A 75 -17.01 3.89 8.79
CA SER A 75 -16.61 4.83 7.74
C SER A 75 -17.43 6.12 7.81
N ALA A 76 -18.77 6.03 7.84
CA ALA A 76 -19.65 7.17 7.93
C ALA A 76 -19.41 8.01 9.18
N TRP A 77 -19.24 7.36 10.34
CA TRP A 77 -18.90 8.04 11.59
C TRP A 77 -17.55 8.77 11.49
N SER A 78 -16.54 8.13 10.90
CA SER A 78 -15.20 8.72 10.72
C SER A 78 -15.24 9.94 9.78
N HIS A 79 -16.01 9.88 8.69
CA HIS A 79 -16.21 11.01 7.77
C HIS A 79 -16.99 12.15 8.44
N LEU A 80 -18.04 11.83 9.20
CA LEU A 80 -18.79 12.82 9.97
C LEU A 80 -17.89 13.56 10.98
N LYS A 81 -17.06 12.82 11.72
CA LYS A 81 -16.09 13.38 12.67
C LYS A 81 -15.07 14.31 11.97
N ARG A 82 -14.69 13.98 10.74
CA ARG A 82 -13.74 14.76 9.92
C ARG A 82 -14.40 15.87 9.08
N ARG A 83 -15.74 16.01 9.13
CA ARG A 83 -16.53 16.92 8.29
C ARG A 83 -16.30 16.72 6.79
N GLU A 84 -16.10 15.46 6.40
CA GLU A 84 -15.96 15.04 5.01
C GLU A 84 -17.29 14.47 4.48
N ASN A 85 -17.42 14.43 3.16
CA ASN A 85 -18.58 13.80 2.53
C ASN A 85 -18.65 12.31 2.87
N ILE A 86 -19.82 11.87 3.32
CA ILE A 86 -20.09 10.47 3.65
C ILE A 86 -20.38 9.72 2.35
N ASN A 87 -19.56 8.72 2.03
CA ASN A 87 -19.77 7.79 0.92
C ASN A 87 -20.24 6.43 1.45
N PHE A 88 -21.47 6.37 1.95
CA PHE A 88 -22.06 5.14 2.49
C PHE A 88 -22.52 4.22 1.35
N LYS A 89 -22.14 2.95 1.38
CA LYS A 89 -22.44 1.98 0.31
C LYS A 89 -23.27 0.81 0.80
N PHE A 90 -24.17 0.33 -0.05
CA PHE A 90 -25.06 -0.80 0.24
C PHE A 90 -24.57 -2.08 -0.45
N PRO A 91 -24.76 -3.28 0.15
CA PRO A 91 -24.28 -4.53 -0.43
C PRO A 91 -24.74 -4.79 -1.87
N HIS A 92 -25.98 -4.43 -2.20
CA HIS A 92 -26.55 -4.63 -3.54
C HIS A 92 -25.89 -3.76 -4.63
N GLN A 93 -25.18 -2.69 -4.24
CA GLN A 93 -24.43 -1.82 -5.17
C GLN A 93 -23.03 -2.37 -5.45
N ILE A 94 -22.51 -3.23 -4.57
CA ILE A 94 -21.10 -3.64 -4.60
C ILE A 94 -20.91 -4.80 -5.56
N LYS A 95 -20.08 -4.57 -6.56
CA LYS A 95 -19.60 -5.60 -7.48
C LYS A 95 -18.24 -6.15 -7.06
N SER A 96 -17.40 -5.35 -6.43
CA SER A 96 -16.06 -5.74 -6.00
C SER A 96 -15.79 -5.35 -4.55
N ILE A 97 -15.38 -6.31 -3.74
CA ILE A 97 -14.97 -6.13 -2.34
C ILE A 97 -13.51 -6.53 -2.18
N GLY A 98 -12.73 -5.70 -1.51
CA GLY A 98 -11.30 -5.90 -1.44
C GLY A 98 -10.64 -5.57 -0.13
N VAL A 99 -9.40 -6.04 -0.04
CA VAL A 99 -8.46 -5.73 1.03
C VAL A 99 -7.18 -5.20 0.40
N LYS A 100 -6.55 -4.22 1.02
CA LYS A 100 -5.15 -3.87 0.77
C LYS A 100 -4.28 -4.38 1.89
N ASP A 101 -3.24 -5.14 1.60
CA ASP A 101 -2.29 -5.52 2.64
C ASP A 101 -0.85 -5.68 2.13
N PHE A 102 0.09 -5.70 3.07
CA PHE A 102 1.50 -5.79 2.76
C PHE A 102 1.95 -7.25 2.58
N SER A 103 2.82 -7.50 1.60
CA SER A 103 3.37 -8.84 1.34
C SER A 103 4.00 -9.46 2.59
N ILE A 104 4.69 -8.64 3.39
CA ILE A 104 5.32 -9.04 4.65
C ILE A 104 4.32 -9.60 5.67
N ASN A 105 3.06 -9.16 5.66
CA ASN A 105 2.05 -9.69 6.58
C ASN A 105 1.60 -11.10 6.17
N PHE A 106 1.52 -11.38 4.87
CA PHE A 106 1.25 -12.74 4.37
C PHE A 106 2.41 -13.69 4.72
N LEU A 107 3.65 -13.26 4.47
CA LEU A 107 4.85 -14.02 4.78
C LEU A 107 5.01 -14.28 6.28
N LYS A 108 4.88 -13.24 7.13
CA LYS A 108 5.00 -13.39 8.59
C LYS A 108 3.96 -14.33 9.20
N GLN A 109 2.78 -14.41 8.59
CA GLN A 109 1.71 -15.29 9.03
C GLN A 109 1.73 -16.65 8.32
N ASN A 110 2.64 -16.86 7.35
CA ASN A 110 2.71 -18.06 6.52
C ASN A 110 1.39 -18.38 5.79
N ILE A 111 0.71 -17.33 5.30
CA ILE A 111 -0.60 -17.43 4.64
C ILE A 111 -0.57 -17.00 3.17
N GLU A 112 0.60 -16.81 2.57
CA GLU A 112 0.73 -16.44 1.17
C GLU A 112 0.02 -17.44 0.24
N SER A 113 -0.12 -18.70 0.67
CA SER A 113 -0.82 -19.74 -0.11
C SER A 113 -2.30 -19.45 -0.32
N PHE A 114 -2.90 -18.63 0.53
CA PHE A 114 -4.25 -18.11 0.34
C PHE A 114 -4.42 -17.42 -1.01
N ILE A 115 -3.40 -16.68 -1.47
CA ILE A 115 -3.48 -15.83 -2.66
C ILE A 115 -3.63 -16.68 -3.93
N TRP A 116 -2.85 -17.76 -4.06
CA TRP A 116 -2.91 -18.62 -5.23
C TRP A 116 -3.93 -19.76 -5.12
N LYS A 117 -4.33 -20.19 -3.91
CA LYS A 117 -5.35 -21.23 -3.71
C LYS A 117 -6.80 -20.70 -3.74
N THR A 118 -7.02 -19.39 -3.73
CA THR A 118 -8.36 -18.80 -3.78
C THR A 118 -8.72 -18.45 -5.23
N ASP A 119 -9.53 -19.29 -5.88
CA ASP A 119 -9.84 -19.18 -7.31
C ASP A 119 -10.64 -17.92 -7.68
N ASP A 120 -11.48 -17.43 -6.77
CA ASP A 120 -12.33 -16.25 -6.98
C ASP A 120 -11.69 -14.92 -6.53
N LEU A 121 -10.38 -14.93 -6.23
CA LEU A 121 -9.62 -13.76 -5.81
C LEU A 121 -8.83 -13.15 -6.98
N ALA A 122 -9.16 -11.91 -7.31
CA ALA A 122 -8.38 -11.08 -8.22
C ALA A 122 -7.32 -10.28 -7.47
N VAL A 123 -6.08 -10.29 -7.97
CA VAL A 123 -4.94 -9.71 -7.27
C VAL A 123 -4.39 -8.54 -8.07
N ILE A 124 -4.42 -7.35 -7.48
CA ILE A 124 -3.70 -6.19 -8.02
C ILE A 124 -2.34 -6.17 -7.33
N ASN A 125 -1.31 -6.58 -8.06
CA ASN A 125 0.06 -6.56 -7.58
C ASN A 125 0.67 -5.17 -7.84
N LEU A 126 0.66 -4.31 -6.81
CA LEU A 126 1.21 -2.96 -6.85
C LEU A 126 2.62 -2.94 -6.28
N TYR A 127 3.61 -2.68 -7.13
CA TYR A 127 5.03 -2.61 -6.74
C TYR A 127 5.61 -1.25 -7.12
N ARG A 128 6.82 -0.94 -6.63
CA ARG A 128 7.52 0.29 -6.96
C ARG A 128 8.92 -0.08 -7.42
N GLU A 129 9.26 0.29 -8.64
CA GLU A 129 10.52 -0.09 -9.26
C GLU A 129 11.70 0.68 -8.66
N ASN A 130 11.49 1.96 -8.32
CA ASN A 130 12.54 2.79 -7.74
C ASN A 130 12.70 2.53 -6.23
N SER A 131 13.52 1.53 -5.89
CA SER A 131 13.84 1.15 -4.51
C SER A 131 14.49 2.27 -3.71
N LEU A 132 15.32 3.11 -4.34
CA LEU A 132 15.96 4.25 -3.68
C LEU A 132 14.93 5.27 -3.19
N GLN A 133 14.03 5.71 -4.07
CA GLN A 133 12.96 6.63 -3.66
C GLN A 133 11.95 5.96 -2.71
N ARG A 134 11.72 4.65 -2.83
CA ARG A 134 10.87 3.90 -1.89
C ARG A 134 11.48 3.91 -0.49
N PHE A 135 12.78 3.61 -0.37
CA PHE A 135 13.51 3.61 0.90
C PHE A 135 13.55 5.01 1.52
N VAL A 136 13.82 6.03 0.72
CA VAL A 136 13.82 7.43 1.20
C VAL A 136 12.43 7.85 1.68
N SER A 137 11.37 7.44 0.98
CA SER A 137 10.00 7.67 1.43
C SER A 137 9.71 6.99 2.77
N TYR A 138 10.33 5.84 3.03
CA TYR A 138 10.24 5.12 4.30
C TYR A 138 10.99 5.85 5.42
N LEU A 139 12.22 6.32 5.17
CA LEU A 139 13.00 7.10 6.13
C LEU A 139 12.25 8.38 6.56
N MET A 140 11.63 9.08 5.61
CA MET A 140 10.81 10.27 5.90
C MET A 140 9.58 9.97 6.75
N LEU A 141 8.93 8.81 6.54
CA LEU A 141 7.80 8.39 7.37
C LEU A 141 8.26 8.10 8.80
N LYS A 142 9.39 7.40 8.98
CA LYS A 142 9.97 7.16 10.31
C LYS A 142 10.27 8.46 11.03
N LYS A 143 10.92 9.42 10.36
CA LYS A 143 11.22 10.73 10.93
C LYS A 143 9.97 11.48 11.37
N THR A 144 8.94 11.54 10.52
CA THR A 144 7.69 12.25 10.87
C THR A 144 6.91 11.57 12.00
N ASN A 145 6.94 10.23 12.10
CA ASN A 145 6.34 9.52 13.22
C ASN A 145 7.10 9.75 14.53
N VAL A 146 8.44 9.74 14.52
CA VAL A 146 9.27 10.06 15.71
C VAL A 146 8.99 11.49 16.18
N VAL A 147 9.05 12.46 15.27
CA VAL A 147 8.76 13.87 15.62
C VAL A 147 7.36 14.03 16.20
N LYS A 148 6.34 13.35 15.66
CA LYS A 148 4.96 13.40 16.21
C LYS A 148 4.84 12.80 17.61
N VAL A 149 5.63 11.78 17.93
CA VAL A 149 5.68 11.16 19.26
C VAL A 149 6.35 12.12 20.26
N ASP A 150 7.41 12.81 19.83
CA ASP A 150 8.14 13.77 20.68
C ASP A 150 7.41 15.14 20.79
N SER A 151 6.58 15.51 19.81
CA SER A 151 5.91 16.81 19.72
C SER A 151 4.53 16.86 20.39
N SER A 152 4.39 16.26 21.59
CA SER A 152 3.38 16.74 22.55
C SER A 152 3.71 18.14 23.09
N ASN A 153 4.85 18.71 22.70
CA ASN A 153 5.13 20.15 22.76
C ASN A 153 5.16 20.76 21.34
N THR A 154 4.36 21.81 21.18
CA THR A 154 4.25 22.67 20.00
C THR A 154 5.60 23.22 19.53
N SER A 155 6.01 22.89 18.31
CA SER A 155 6.67 23.85 17.40
C SER A 155 6.78 23.30 15.98
N THR A 156 6.65 24.21 15.02
CA THR A 156 6.74 24.05 13.57
C THR A 156 8.03 23.32 13.14
N SER A 157 7.90 22.11 12.60
CA SER A 157 9.04 21.27 12.22
C SER A 157 9.86 21.89 11.08
N LYS A 158 11.09 22.36 11.37
CA LYS A 158 12.11 22.49 10.33
C LYS A 158 12.42 21.10 9.79
N ARG A 159 12.28 20.89 8.48
CA ARG A 159 12.85 19.73 7.76
C ARG A 159 14.37 19.82 7.84
N GLY A 160 14.97 19.41 8.96
CA GLY A 160 16.42 19.22 9.02
C GLY A 160 16.84 18.05 8.13
N LYS A 161 18.08 18.03 7.65
CA LYS A 161 18.69 16.84 7.07
C LYS A 161 18.88 15.77 8.17
N THR A 162 19.17 14.54 7.79
CA THR A 162 19.46 13.43 8.71
C THR A 162 20.75 12.77 8.24
N TYR A 163 21.68 12.59 9.18
CA TYR A 163 22.86 11.76 8.98
C TYR A 163 22.47 10.28 8.95
N PHE A 164 23.03 9.53 7.99
CA PHE A 164 22.84 8.09 7.89
C PHE A 164 24.20 7.41 7.77
N ASP A 165 24.45 6.37 8.57
CA ASP A 165 25.60 5.50 8.32
C ASP A 165 25.47 4.87 6.92
N THR A 166 26.52 5.00 6.11
CA THR A 166 26.49 4.57 4.71
C THR A 166 26.24 3.07 4.57
N LYS A 167 26.80 2.24 5.46
CA LYS A 167 26.58 0.78 5.40
C LYS A 167 25.15 0.42 5.79
N GLU A 168 24.60 1.05 6.81
CA GLU A 168 23.19 0.87 7.19
C GLU A 168 22.23 1.35 6.11
N PHE A 169 22.57 2.45 5.42
CA PHE A 169 21.78 2.97 4.30
C PHE A 169 21.72 1.97 3.14
N MET A 170 22.88 1.44 2.74
CA MET A 170 22.96 0.43 1.67
C MET A 170 22.24 -0.86 2.06
N LYS A 171 22.41 -1.34 3.29
CA LYS A 171 21.68 -2.49 3.82
C LYS A 171 20.16 -2.26 3.83
N GLY A 172 19.72 -1.04 4.12
CA GLY A 172 18.31 -0.66 4.05
C GLY A 172 17.73 -0.76 2.64
N LEU A 173 18.50 -0.37 1.62
CA LEU A 173 18.11 -0.54 0.22
C LEU A 173 18.01 -2.01 -0.20
N GLU A 174 18.96 -2.84 0.22
CA GLU A 174 18.94 -4.28 -0.05
C GLU A 174 17.70 -4.95 0.56
N ILE A 175 17.29 -4.53 1.76
CA ILE A 175 16.05 -4.99 2.38
C ILE A 175 14.84 -4.62 1.52
N VAL A 176 14.77 -3.38 1.01
CA VAL A 176 13.67 -2.92 0.15
C VAL A 176 13.61 -3.69 -1.17
N ASP A 177 14.76 -4.01 -1.76
CA ASP A 177 14.84 -4.85 -2.95
C ASP A 177 14.34 -6.25 -2.66
N ARG A 178 14.84 -6.90 -1.60
CA ARG A 178 14.42 -8.25 -1.21
C ARG A 178 12.91 -8.32 -0.97
N GLU A 179 12.33 -7.36 -0.28
CA GLU A 179 10.87 -7.29 -0.09
C GLU A 179 10.12 -7.21 -1.44
N THR A 180 10.69 -6.51 -2.42
CA THR A 180 10.09 -6.38 -3.76
C THR A 180 10.23 -7.69 -4.54
N GLU A 181 11.39 -8.33 -4.49
CA GLU A 181 11.66 -9.64 -5.10
C GLU A 181 10.73 -10.72 -4.54
N GLU A 182 10.57 -10.78 -3.21
CA GLU A 182 9.64 -11.70 -2.54
C GLU A 182 8.18 -11.46 -2.96
N GLN A 183 7.75 -10.18 -3.02
CA GLN A 183 6.42 -9.81 -3.51
C GLN A 183 6.21 -10.32 -4.95
N LEU A 184 7.15 -10.04 -5.85
CA LEU A 184 7.05 -10.44 -7.26
C LEU A 184 7.09 -11.97 -7.42
N ALA A 185 7.89 -12.68 -6.62
CA ALA A 185 7.96 -14.14 -6.63
C ALA A 185 6.63 -14.79 -6.19
N ILE A 186 5.94 -14.19 -5.21
CA ILE A 186 4.59 -14.63 -4.83
C ILE A 186 3.59 -14.35 -5.96
N ALA A 187 3.63 -13.14 -6.53
CA ALA A 187 2.72 -12.75 -7.60
C ALA A 187 2.87 -13.63 -8.86
N ALA A 188 4.09 -14.07 -9.17
CA ALA A 188 4.38 -14.95 -10.31
C ALA A 188 3.74 -16.35 -10.19
N LYS A 189 3.37 -16.79 -8.98
CA LYS A 189 2.64 -18.06 -8.76
C LYS A 189 1.15 -17.96 -9.10
N ILE A 190 0.63 -16.76 -9.32
CA ILE A 190 -0.79 -16.51 -9.55
C ILE A 190 -1.06 -16.64 -11.06
N PRO A 191 -2.12 -17.37 -11.48
CA PRO A 191 -2.55 -17.42 -12.87
C PRO A 191 -2.76 -16.02 -13.45
N SER A 192 -2.29 -15.80 -14.68
CA SER A 192 -2.26 -14.47 -15.34
C SER A 192 -3.62 -13.77 -15.37
N HIS A 193 -4.72 -14.50 -15.55
CA HIS A 193 -6.08 -13.94 -15.56
C HIS A 193 -6.57 -13.46 -14.17
N ARG A 194 -5.87 -13.84 -13.09
CA ARG A 194 -6.17 -13.44 -11.70
C ARG A 194 -5.18 -12.42 -11.14
N VAL A 195 -4.17 -12.00 -11.89
CA VAL A 195 -3.19 -11.01 -11.42
C VAL A 195 -3.03 -9.85 -12.40
N PHE A 196 -3.22 -8.64 -11.90
CA PHE A 196 -2.91 -7.41 -12.62
C PHE A 196 -1.68 -6.75 -11.99
N ASN A 197 -0.58 -6.73 -12.74
CA ASN A 197 0.67 -6.13 -12.31
C ASN A 197 0.71 -4.65 -12.67
N VAL A 198 0.96 -3.78 -11.69
CA VAL A 198 1.08 -2.33 -11.91
C VAL A 198 2.22 -1.76 -11.08
N SER A 199 3.11 -1.02 -11.73
CA SER A 199 4.15 -0.26 -11.02
C SER A 199 3.61 1.09 -10.56
N TYR A 200 4.14 1.57 -9.44
CA TYR A 200 3.91 2.91 -8.92
C TYR A 200 4.22 3.97 -9.98
N GLU A 201 5.33 3.79 -10.69
CA GLU A 201 5.79 4.70 -11.74
C GLU A 201 4.73 4.85 -12.83
N ASN A 202 4.15 3.75 -13.31
CA ASN A 202 3.07 3.77 -14.30
C ASN A 202 1.77 4.36 -13.72
N LEU A 203 1.37 3.92 -12.52
CA LEU A 203 0.16 4.37 -11.86
C LEU A 203 0.16 5.89 -11.61
N PHE A 204 1.33 6.51 -11.40
CA PHE A 204 1.47 7.94 -11.10
C PHE A 204 2.14 8.75 -12.23
N SER A 205 2.28 8.18 -13.42
CA SER A 205 2.75 8.89 -14.61
C SER A 205 1.59 9.69 -15.22
N ALA A 206 1.85 10.91 -15.69
CA ALA A 206 0.80 11.73 -16.32
C ALA A 206 0.24 11.06 -17.60
N GLU A 207 1.08 10.32 -18.31
CA GLU A 207 0.74 9.63 -19.55
C GLU A 207 -0.10 8.36 -19.32
N ASN A 208 0.23 7.55 -18.32
CA ASN A 208 -0.42 6.24 -18.12
C ASN A 208 -1.44 6.21 -16.97
N ASN A 209 -1.53 7.24 -16.11
CA ASN A 209 -2.39 7.21 -14.93
C ASN A 209 -3.85 6.86 -15.28
N GLN A 210 -4.47 7.54 -16.24
CA GLN A 210 -5.87 7.27 -16.62
C GLN A 210 -6.04 5.84 -17.16
N LYS A 211 -5.18 5.41 -18.09
CA LYS A 211 -5.22 4.06 -18.66
C LYS A 211 -5.05 2.98 -17.59
N CYS A 212 -4.12 3.16 -16.66
CA CYS A 212 -3.92 2.25 -15.53
C CYS A 212 -5.19 2.14 -14.68
N GLN A 213 -5.90 3.25 -14.43
CA GLN A 213 -7.15 3.23 -13.67
C GLN A 213 -8.24 2.47 -14.43
N GLU A 214 -8.41 2.73 -15.73
CA GLU A 214 -9.38 2.06 -16.59
C GLU A 214 -9.16 0.54 -16.59
N TYR A 215 -7.91 0.09 -16.80
CA TYR A 215 -7.57 -1.34 -16.76
C TYR A 215 -7.79 -1.98 -15.39
N ILE A 216 -7.54 -1.26 -14.30
CA ILE A 216 -7.84 -1.78 -12.95
C ILE A 216 -9.35 -1.95 -12.78
N LEU A 217 -10.17 -1.00 -13.21
CA LEU A 217 -11.64 -1.10 -13.10
C LEU A 217 -12.19 -2.23 -13.97
N GLU A 218 -11.70 -2.36 -15.19
CA GLU A 218 -12.02 -3.47 -16.09
C GLU A 218 -11.62 -4.81 -15.47
N PHE A 219 -10.40 -4.91 -14.94
CA PHE A 219 -9.91 -6.09 -14.25
C PHE A 219 -10.78 -6.45 -13.03
N LEU A 220 -11.32 -5.46 -12.32
CA LEU A 220 -12.25 -5.67 -11.22
C LEU A 220 -13.70 -5.94 -11.68
N GLY A 221 -14.01 -5.83 -12.96
CA GLY A 221 -15.34 -6.05 -13.53
C GLY A 221 -16.36 -4.99 -13.11
N VAL A 222 -15.91 -3.76 -12.87
CA VAL A 222 -16.77 -2.62 -12.52
C VAL A 222 -16.83 -1.60 -13.64
N LYS A 223 -17.84 -0.74 -13.61
CA LYS A 223 -18.02 0.26 -14.67
C LYS A 223 -16.80 1.19 -14.74
N PRO A 224 -16.34 1.58 -15.95
CA PRO A 224 -15.36 2.65 -16.07
C PRO A 224 -15.94 3.93 -15.47
N LEU A 225 -15.15 4.61 -14.64
CA LEU A 225 -15.50 5.90 -14.07
C LEU A 225 -14.22 6.73 -14.03
N ASN A 226 -14.31 8.01 -14.39
CA ASN A 226 -13.21 8.94 -14.18
C ASN A 226 -13.06 9.20 -12.68
N LEU A 227 -12.11 8.51 -12.06
CA LEU A 227 -11.86 8.62 -10.64
C LEU A 227 -10.89 9.77 -10.40
N THR A 228 -11.32 10.77 -9.64
CA THR A 228 -10.43 11.81 -9.12
C THR A 228 -10.09 11.50 -7.67
N SER A 229 -8.81 11.59 -7.33
CA SER A 229 -8.34 11.45 -5.96
C SER A 229 -7.72 12.76 -5.52
N ASN A 230 -8.12 13.25 -4.35
CA ASN A 230 -7.54 14.44 -3.73
C ASN A 230 -6.11 14.19 -3.21
N HIS A 231 -5.61 12.95 -3.28
CA HIS A 231 -4.24 12.63 -2.89
C HIS A 231 -3.25 13.18 -3.89
N LYS A 232 -2.55 14.24 -3.49
CA LYS A 232 -1.39 14.76 -4.22
C LYS A 232 -0.27 13.72 -4.23
N LYS A 233 0.36 13.55 -5.39
CA LYS A 233 1.61 12.80 -5.52
C LYS A 233 2.60 13.33 -4.48
N ILE A 234 3.25 12.42 -3.75
CA ILE A 234 4.41 12.79 -2.97
C ILE A 234 5.49 13.09 -4.01
N LEU A 235 5.81 14.37 -4.18
CA LEU A 235 6.85 14.82 -5.11
C LEU A 235 8.15 14.06 -4.80
N PRO A 236 8.91 13.66 -5.84
CA PRO A 236 10.25 13.13 -5.61
C PRO A 236 11.04 14.17 -4.81
N VAL A 237 11.51 13.76 -3.64
CA VAL A 237 12.33 14.64 -2.81
C VAL A 237 13.77 14.43 -3.24
N ASN A 238 14.50 15.53 -3.46
CA ASN A 238 15.93 15.45 -3.72
C ASN A 238 16.62 14.86 -2.49
N LEU A 239 17.47 13.85 -2.69
CA LEU A 239 18.18 13.19 -1.61
C LEU A 239 19.08 14.14 -0.83
N ALA A 240 19.69 15.10 -1.53
CA ALA A 240 20.53 16.13 -0.92
C ALA A 240 19.76 17.01 0.08
N ASP A 241 18.43 17.10 -0.03
CA ASP A 241 17.58 17.86 0.90
C ASP A 241 17.22 17.07 2.16
N ILE A 242 17.44 15.75 2.17
CA ILE A 242 17.07 14.85 3.27
C ILE A 242 18.30 14.29 3.98
N ILE A 243 19.37 13.99 3.23
CA ILE A 243 20.55 13.28 3.72
C ILE A 243 21.65 14.31 3.99
N GLU A 244 22.16 14.33 5.22
CA GLU A 244 23.19 15.27 5.64
C GLU A 244 24.54 14.94 5.00
N ASN A 245 24.94 13.67 5.06
CA ASN A 245 26.16 13.14 4.44
C ASN A 245 25.92 12.60 3.03
N TYR A 246 25.14 13.31 2.22
CA TYR A 246 24.81 12.89 0.85
C TYR A 246 26.06 12.65 0.00
N ASP A 247 27.09 13.49 0.16
CA ASP A 247 28.34 13.39 -0.59
C ASP A 247 29.15 12.13 -0.23
N GLU A 248 28.92 11.51 0.93
CA GLU A 248 29.51 10.23 1.32
C GLU A 248 28.73 9.04 0.75
N ILE A 249 27.40 9.15 0.64
CA ILE A 249 26.52 8.07 0.17
C ILE A 249 26.47 8.00 -1.35
N LEU A 250 26.59 9.14 -2.03
CA LEU A 250 26.47 9.25 -3.49
C LEU A 250 27.47 8.36 -4.24
N PRO A 251 28.78 8.33 -3.91
CA PRO A 251 29.74 7.47 -4.59
C PRO A 251 29.38 5.98 -4.46
N GLU A 252 28.93 5.54 -3.29
CA GLU A 252 28.50 4.15 -3.06
C GLU A 252 27.24 3.80 -3.86
N LEU A 253 26.28 4.73 -3.97
CA LEU A 253 25.11 4.54 -4.82
C LEU A 253 25.48 4.43 -6.30
N GLN A 254 26.40 5.28 -6.78
CA GLN A 254 26.89 5.26 -8.16
C GLN A 254 27.70 4.00 -8.48
N ALA A 255 28.44 3.46 -7.52
CA ALA A 255 29.19 2.21 -7.68
C ALA A 255 28.33 0.95 -7.55
N SER A 256 27.03 1.08 -7.27
CA SER A 256 26.11 -0.04 -6.99
C SER A 256 25.03 -0.20 -8.07
N LYS A 257 24.21 -1.25 -7.95
CA LYS A 257 23.00 -1.45 -8.79
C LYS A 257 21.97 -0.32 -8.71
N TYR A 258 22.13 0.62 -7.78
CA TYR A 258 21.23 1.77 -7.59
C TYR A 258 21.61 3.00 -8.42
N GLU A 259 22.73 2.98 -9.16
CA GLU A 259 23.17 4.08 -10.02
C GLU A 259 22.06 4.61 -10.95
N LYS A 260 21.29 3.69 -11.55
CA LYS A 260 20.14 3.99 -12.42
C LYS A 260 19.05 4.87 -11.77
N TYR A 261 19.00 4.91 -10.44
CA TYR A 261 18.05 5.74 -9.70
C TYR A 261 18.64 7.10 -9.28
N VAL A 262 19.96 7.26 -9.30
CA VAL A 262 20.65 8.51 -8.96
C VAL A 262 20.46 9.55 -10.07
N ALA A 263 20.60 9.14 -11.35
CA ALA A 263 20.45 10.04 -12.50
C ALA A 263 19.07 10.71 -12.61
N ARG A 264 18.03 10.10 -12.00
CA ARG A 264 16.65 10.62 -11.98
C ARG A 264 16.35 11.59 -10.83
N ILE A 265 17.35 11.93 -10.02
CA ILE A 265 17.20 12.81 -8.83
C ILE A 265 17.89 14.17 -9.07
N SER A 266 18.71 14.28 -10.11
CA SER A 266 19.46 15.49 -10.49
C SER A 266 18.79 16.34 -11.59
N SER A 267 17.54 16.06 -11.94
CA SER A 267 16.72 16.79 -12.92
C SER A 267 15.37 17.16 -12.33
#